data_AF-B0EBH5-F1
#
_entry.id   AF-B0EBH5-F1
#
_cell.length_a   1.000
_cell.length_b   1.000
_cell.length_c   1.000
_cell.angle_alpha   90.00
_cell.angle_beta   90.00
_cell.angle_gamma   90.00
#
_symmetry.space_group_name_H-M   'P 1'
#
loop_
_entity.id
_entity.type
_entity.pdbx_description
1 polymer ?
#
loop_
_entity_poly.entity_id
_entity_poly.type
_entity_poly.pdbx_seq_one_letter_code
_entity_poly.pdbx_strand_id
1 'polypeptide(L)'
;MYYRRIDTFRLTYRVFSFASRQPNKQKQMDFSGKIFLPPSTLASMASLNLVYPLTFRLNKHRNNSVITHCGVLEFTANEGECIAPQWLMKRLSLVDGDYIDIQTVNLPKAKFIRLKPLVFDFFKIPNYRVVMEKELRNYSTLTIGDIIGISFNNKEYQLEVAECKPEGKAVSIVETDVLVDFDGNDLAENASTQQDNSSDEDEDIGFCFGGTTEEIKKEESSDDSEEFKPFSGVGHSLSESAELNQKKWLDDGW
;
A
#
# COMPACT_ATOMS: atom_id res chain seq x y z
N MET A 1 -17.39 -34.39 -22.79
CA MET A 1 -17.07 -33.26 -21.89
C MET A 1 -17.64 -31.99 -22.51
N TYR A 2 -18.72 -31.44 -21.96
CA TYR A 2 -19.27 -30.17 -22.44
C TYR A 2 -18.44 -29.02 -21.86
N TYR A 3 -17.63 -28.36 -22.69
CA TYR A 3 -17.06 -27.06 -22.33
C TYR A 3 -18.23 -26.08 -22.19
N ARG A 4 -18.52 -25.66 -20.96
CA ARG A 4 -19.47 -24.58 -20.69
C ARG A 4 -18.86 -23.32 -21.31
N ARG A 5 -19.38 -22.86 -22.45
CA ARG A 5 -18.99 -21.56 -23.02
C ARG A 5 -19.33 -20.52 -21.97
N ILE A 6 -18.29 -19.90 -21.40
CA ILE A 6 -18.48 -18.72 -20.58
C ILE A 6 -18.78 -17.61 -21.56
N ASP A 7 -20.00 -17.10 -21.54
CA ASP A 7 -20.39 -16.00 -22.42
C ASP A 7 -19.63 -14.74 -21.99
N THR A 8 -18.76 -14.26 -22.88
CA THR A 8 -18.02 -13.03 -22.64
C THR A 8 -18.85 -11.85 -23.08
N PHE A 9 -19.25 -11.02 -22.13
CA PHE A 9 -19.82 -9.71 -22.42
C PHE A 9 -18.72 -8.74 -22.85
N ARG A 10 -18.92 -8.00 -23.94
CA ARG A 10 -18.04 -6.90 -24.36
C ARG A 10 -18.89 -5.74 -24.87
N LEU A 11 -18.73 -4.57 -24.28
CA LEU A 11 -19.35 -3.33 -24.75
C LEU A 11 -18.39 -2.16 -24.62
N THR A 12 -18.67 -1.11 -25.39
CA THR A 12 -17.91 0.14 -25.38
C THR A 12 -18.76 1.24 -24.74
N TYR A 13 -18.18 1.98 -23.80
CA TYR A 13 -18.84 3.07 -23.07
C TYR A 13 -18.03 4.36 -23.16
N ARG A 14 -18.69 5.50 -22.97
CA ARG A 14 -18.00 6.77 -22.73
C ARG A 14 -17.59 6.88 -21.28
N VAL A 15 -16.31 7.10 -21.01
CA VAL A 15 -15.79 7.20 -19.65
C VAL A 15 -15.89 8.62 -19.12
N PHE A 16 -16.26 8.76 -17.85
CA PHE A 16 -16.24 10.02 -17.13
C PHE A 16 -15.62 9.82 -15.74
N SER A 17 -14.93 10.86 -15.26
CA SER A 17 -14.42 10.92 -13.90
C SER A 17 -15.54 11.06 -12.86
N PHE A 18 -15.29 10.57 -11.64
CA PHE A 18 -16.18 10.82 -10.50
C PHE A 18 -16.31 12.31 -10.19
N ALA A 19 -15.26 13.10 -10.41
CA ALA A 19 -15.29 14.55 -10.22
C ALA A 19 -16.38 15.23 -11.08
N SER A 20 -16.55 14.77 -12.32
CA SER A 20 -17.53 15.35 -13.26
C SER A 20 -18.97 14.93 -12.94
N ARG A 21 -19.21 13.66 -12.61
CA ARG A 21 -20.58 13.12 -12.48
C ARG A 21 -21.08 12.96 -11.05
N GLN A 22 -20.19 12.67 -10.09
CA GLN A 22 -20.55 12.37 -8.70
C GLN A 22 -19.47 12.90 -7.72
N PRO A 23 -19.36 14.23 -7.54
CA PRO A 23 -18.32 14.83 -6.70
C PRO A 23 -18.40 14.38 -5.23
N ASN A 24 -19.61 14.08 -4.73
CA ASN A 24 -19.82 13.63 -3.35
C ASN A 24 -19.15 12.28 -3.03
N LYS A 25 -19.05 11.38 -4.02
CA LYS A 25 -18.42 10.05 -3.85
C LYS A 25 -16.94 10.04 -4.26
N GLN A 26 -16.45 11.11 -4.90
CA GLN A 26 -15.12 11.15 -5.51
C GLN A 26 -14.00 10.70 -4.56
N LYS A 27 -13.90 11.29 -3.36
CA LYS A 27 -12.80 10.99 -2.42
C LYS A 27 -12.71 9.51 -2.07
N GLN A 28 -13.83 8.82 -1.89
CA GLN A 28 -13.85 7.40 -1.58
C GLN A 28 -13.52 6.55 -2.82
N MET A 29 -14.04 6.97 -3.98
CA MET A 29 -13.91 6.22 -5.22
C MET A 29 -12.50 6.32 -5.82
N ASP A 30 -11.80 7.43 -5.62
CA ASP A 30 -10.42 7.62 -6.08
C ASP A 30 -9.43 6.65 -5.38
N PHE A 31 -9.77 6.10 -4.21
CA PHE A 31 -9.02 5.03 -3.53
C PHE A 31 -9.71 3.66 -3.65
N SER A 32 -10.50 3.46 -4.70
CA SER A 32 -11.21 2.20 -4.94
C SER A 32 -10.90 1.61 -6.31
N GLY A 33 -11.03 0.29 -6.40
CA GLY A 33 -10.87 -0.49 -7.63
C GLY A 33 -12.16 -0.70 -8.42
N LYS A 34 -13.16 0.18 -8.23
CA LYS A 34 -14.54 -0.10 -8.65
C LYS A 34 -15.10 0.99 -9.57
N ILE A 35 -15.83 0.58 -10.59
CA ILE A 35 -16.47 1.46 -11.58
C ILE A 35 -18.00 1.42 -11.46
N PHE A 36 -18.66 2.44 -12.02
CA PHE A 36 -20.12 2.47 -12.13
C PHE A 36 -20.52 2.22 -13.57
N LEU A 37 -21.49 1.32 -13.75
CA LEU A 37 -22.01 0.93 -15.05
C LEU A 37 -23.48 1.30 -15.20
N PRO A 38 -24.03 1.33 -16.42
CA PRO A 38 -25.46 1.58 -16.62
C PRO A 38 -26.34 0.37 -16.22
N PRO A 39 -27.58 0.59 -15.76
CA PRO A 39 -28.54 -0.49 -15.48
C PRO A 39 -28.76 -1.45 -16.65
N SER A 40 -28.79 -0.96 -17.89
CA SER A 40 -28.92 -1.80 -19.10
C SER A 40 -27.81 -2.86 -19.24
N THR A 41 -26.63 -2.55 -18.71
CA THR A 41 -25.45 -3.42 -18.69
C THR A 41 -25.71 -4.63 -17.81
N LEU A 42 -26.27 -4.39 -16.62
CA LEU A 42 -26.68 -5.45 -15.70
C LEU A 42 -27.78 -6.32 -16.32
N ALA A 43 -28.78 -5.70 -16.95
CA ALA A 43 -29.86 -6.45 -17.61
C ALA A 43 -29.33 -7.37 -18.73
N SER A 44 -28.38 -6.87 -19.53
CA SER A 44 -27.73 -7.67 -20.57
C SER A 44 -26.88 -8.79 -19.97
N MET A 45 -26.12 -8.49 -18.92
CA MET A 45 -25.30 -9.46 -18.18
C MET A 45 -26.12 -10.52 -17.44
N ALA A 46 -27.32 -10.18 -16.97
CA ALA A 46 -28.21 -11.10 -16.25
C ALA A 46 -28.72 -12.23 -17.14
N SER A 47 -28.78 -12.01 -18.47
CA SER A 47 -29.08 -13.06 -19.43
C SER A 47 -27.93 -14.04 -19.65
N LEU A 48 -26.72 -13.68 -19.23
CA LEU A 48 -25.51 -14.50 -19.38
C LEU A 48 -25.24 -15.30 -18.10
N ASN A 49 -24.68 -16.49 -18.25
CA ASN A 49 -24.26 -17.31 -17.11
C ASN A 49 -22.93 -16.80 -16.53
N LEU A 50 -22.96 -15.64 -15.87
CA LEU A 50 -21.78 -15.04 -15.27
C LEU A 50 -21.40 -15.69 -13.93
N VAL A 51 -20.11 -15.71 -13.66
CA VAL A 51 -19.53 -16.15 -12.39
C VAL A 51 -19.20 -14.92 -11.56
N TYR A 52 -19.55 -14.94 -10.28
CA TYR A 52 -19.20 -13.90 -9.32
C TYR A 52 -17.84 -14.19 -8.67
N PRO A 53 -17.06 -13.15 -8.32
CA PRO A 53 -17.34 -11.72 -8.43
C PRO A 53 -17.27 -11.19 -9.87
N LEU A 54 -18.06 -10.16 -10.18
CA LEU A 54 -18.05 -9.52 -11.50
C LEU A 54 -16.79 -8.67 -11.69
N THR A 55 -15.83 -9.21 -12.44
CA THR A 55 -14.59 -8.54 -12.81
C THR A 55 -14.54 -8.19 -14.28
N PHE A 56 -13.98 -7.03 -14.58
CA PHE A 56 -13.92 -6.47 -15.92
C PHE A 56 -12.49 -6.19 -16.32
N ARG A 57 -12.18 -6.50 -17.57
CA ARG A 57 -11.00 -6.04 -18.28
C ARG A 57 -11.35 -4.74 -19.00
N LEU A 58 -10.55 -3.71 -18.74
CA LEU A 58 -10.70 -2.40 -19.34
C LEU A 58 -9.55 -2.12 -20.29
N ASN A 59 -9.91 -1.52 -21.42
CA ASN A 59 -8.95 -1.08 -22.41
C ASN A 59 -9.42 0.23 -23.06
N LYS A 60 -8.48 1.08 -23.48
CA LYS A 60 -8.81 2.27 -24.28
C LYS A 60 -9.35 1.83 -25.64
N HIS A 61 -10.42 2.47 -26.11
CA HIS A 61 -10.97 2.16 -27.42
C HIS A 61 -9.93 2.48 -28.52
N ARG A 62 -9.75 1.56 -29.47
CA ARG A 62 -8.74 1.61 -30.56
C ARG A 62 -7.27 1.58 -30.15
N ASN A 63 -6.94 1.50 -28.85
CA ASN A 63 -5.57 1.32 -28.38
C ASN A 63 -5.54 0.23 -27.31
N ASN A 64 -4.86 -0.89 -27.57
CA ASN A 64 -4.77 -2.02 -26.64
C ASN A 64 -3.37 -2.18 -26.01
N SER A 65 -2.62 -1.08 -25.90
CA SER A 65 -1.28 -1.11 -25.29
C SER A 65 -1.33 -1.34 -23.78
N VAL A 66 -2.27 -0.69 -23.09
CA VAL A 66 -2.42 -0.77 -21.63
C VAL A 66 -3.75 -1.41 -21.30
N ILE A 67 -3.70 -2.46 -20.49
CA ILE A 67 -4.87 -3.19 -20.01
C ILE A 67 -4.84 -3.10 -18.49
N THR A 68 -5.97 -2.76 -17.89
CA THR A 68 -6.19 -2.83 -16.45
C THR A 68 -7.47 -3.62 -16.18
N HIS A 69 -7.65 -4.03 -14.93
CA HIS A 69 -8.82 -4.77 -14.49
C HIS A 69 -9.45 -4.04 -13.31
N CYS A 70 -10.77 -4.01 -13.27
CA CYS A 70 -11.52 -3.43 -12.16
C CYS A 70 -12.77 -4.26 -11.85
N GLY A 71 -13.36 -4.00 -10.69
CA GLY A 71 -14.69 -4.50 -10.33
C GLY A 71 -15.78 -3.47 -10.63
N VAL A 72 -17.04 -3.89 -10.53
CA VAL A 72 -18.18 -2.96 -10.49
C VAL A 72 -18.57 -2.68 -9.03
N LEU A 73 -18.92 -1.43 -8.72
CA LEU A 73 -19.56 -1.10 -7.44
C LEU A 73 -21.09 -1.14 -7.60
N GLU A 74 -21.62 -0.33 -8.52
CA GLU A 74 -23.04 -0.08 -8.69
C GLU A 74 -23.39 0.06 -10.18
N PHE A 75 -24.64 -0.26 -10.50
CA PHE A 75 -25.20 -0.06 -11.83
C PHE A 75 -26.09 1.20 -11.85
N THR A 76 -25.51 2.36 -11.55
CA THR A 76 -26.22 3.66 -11.40
C THR A 76 -25.75 4.73 -12.38
N ALA A 77 -24.87 4.40 -13.34
CA ALA A 77 -24.42 5.35 -14.36
C ALA A 77 -25.53 5.59 -15.42
N ASN A 78 -25.46 6.72 -16.12
CA ASN A 78 -26.39 6.98 -17.22
C ASN A 78 -26.11 6.04 -18.41
N GLU A 79 -27.13 5.80 -19.22
CA GLU A 79 -27.02 4.91 -20.38
C GLU A 79 -25.92 5.31 -21.36
N GLY A 80 -25.06 4.34 -21.70
CA GLY A 80 -23.90 4.56 -22.58
C GLY A 80 -22.70 5.26 -21.92
N GLU A 81 -22.74 5.49 -20.61
CA GLU A 81 -21.66 6.12 -19.83
C GLU A 81 -21.09 5.15 -18.78
N CYS A 82 -19.80 5.27 -18.48
CA CYS A 82 -19.13 4.55 -17.40
C CYS A 82 -18.40 5.57 -16.52
N ILE A 83 -18.57 5.47 -15.21
CA ILE A 83 -17.86 6.36 -14.27
C ILE A 83 -16.69 5.59 -13.66
N ALA A 84 -15.49 6.15 -13.77
CA ALA A 84 -14.25 5.51 -13.34
C ALA A 84 -13.44 6.41 -12.39
N PRO A 85 -12.67 5.81 -11.44
CA PRO A 85 -11.73 6.53 -10.60
C PRO A 85 -10.64 7.24 -11.40
N GLN A 86 -10.12 8.35 -10.87
CA GLN A 86 -9.14 9.15 -11.61
C GLN A 86 -7.83 8.39 -11.87
N TRP A 87 -7.37 7.54 -10.94
CA TRP A 87 -6.15 6.74 -11.12
C TRP A 87 -6.27 5.75 -12.29
N LEU A 88 -7.45 5.15 -12.47
CA LEU A 88 -7.75 4.22 -13.56
C LEU A 88 -7.73 4.94 -14.91
N MET A 89 -8.31 6.14 -14.97
CA MET A 89 -8.28 6.98 -16.16
C MET A 89 -6.85 7.41 -16.51
N LYS A 90 -6.04 7.79 -15.51
CA LYS A 90 -4.61 8.12 -15.70
C LYS A 90 -3.84 6.91 -16.25
N ARG A 91 -4.04 5.71 -15.70
CA ARG A 91 -3.38 4.47 -16.16
C ARG A 91 -3.64 4.18 -17.63
N LEU A 92 -4.88 4.35 -18.08
CA LEU A 92 -5.28 4.14 -19.47
C LEU A 92 -5.09 5.39 -20.36
N SER A 93 -4.55 6.48 -19.82
CA SER A 93 -4.42 7.77 -20.52
C SER A 93 -5.75 8.24 -21.14
N LEU A 94 -6.82 8.19 -20.35
CA LEU A 94 -8.18 8.57 -20.74
C LEU A 94 -8.52 9.97 -20.26
N VAL A 95 -9.32 10.67 -21.07
CA VAL A 95 -9.93 11.96 -20.72
C VAL A 95 -11.45 11.78 -20.65
N ASP A 96 -12.14 12.63 -19.91
CA ASP A 96 -13.61 12.63 -19.84
C ASP A 96 -14.21 12.72 -21.26
N GLY A 97 -15.09 11.77 -21.58
CA GLY A 97 -15.70 11.62 -22.90
C GLY A 97 -15.01 10.63 -23.85
N ASP A 98 -13.82 10.12 -23.49
CA ASP A 98 -13.17 9.05 -24.27
C ASP A 98 -13.99 7.75 -24.25
N TYR A 99 -13.74 6.88 -25.24
CA TYR A 99 -14.36 5.56 -25.28
C TYR A 99 -13.46 4.50 -24.64
N ILE A 100 -14.06 3.63 -23.83
CA ILE A 100 -13.42 2.47 -23.23
C ILE A 100 -14.15 1.19 -23.62
N ASP A 101 -13.37 0.15 -23.90
CA ASP A 101 -13.89 -1.20 -24.11
C ASP A 101 -13.87 -1.93 -22.76
N ILE A 102 -15.03 -2.41 -22.34
CA ILE A 102 -15.22 -3.17 -21.11
C ILE A 102 -15.60 -4.59 -21.49
N GLN A 103 -14.85 -5.56 -20.98
CA GLN A 103 -15.07 -6.98 -21.20
C GLN A 103 -15.15 -7.73 -19.88
N THR A 104 -16.15 -8.60 -19.70
CA THR A 104 -16.19 -9.48 -18.52
C THR A 104 -15.11 -10.55 -18.63
N VAL A 105 -14.32 -10.70 -17.57
CA VAL A 105 -13.24 -11.69 -17.45
C VAL A 105 -13.33 -12.33 -16.09
N ASN A 106 -13.06 -13.63 -15.99
CA ASN A 106 -12.88 -14.31 -14.71
C ASN A 106 -11.40 -14.32 -14.33
N LEU A 107 -11.07 -13.79 -13.16
CA LEU A 107 -9.69 -13.71 -12.67
C LEU A 107 -9.45 -14.73 -11.55
N PRO A 108 -8.27 -15.34 -11.47
CA PRO A 108 -7.93 -16.21 -10.36
C PRO A 108 -7.81 -15.42 -9.06
N LYS A 109 -8.12 -16.06 -7.93
CA LYS A 109 -7.95 -15.49 -6.61
C LYS A 109 -6.46 -15.32 -6.28
N ALA A 110 -6.09 -14.15 -5.80
CA ALA A 110 -4.71 -13.86 -5.39
C ALA A 110 -4.34 -14.66 -4.13
N LYS A 111 -3.08 -15.09 -4.06
CA LYS A 111 -2.49 -15.69 -2.85
C LYS A 111 -1.36 -14.85 -2.27
N PHE A 112 -0.62 -14.18 -3.15
CA PHE A 112 0.53 -13.37 -2.80
C PHE A 112 0.60 -12.17 -3.74
N ILE A 113 0.91 -11.01 -3.19
CA ILE A 113 1.09 -9.77 -3.94
C ILE A 113 2.30 -9.04 -3.37
N ARG A 114 3.19 -8.57 -4.25
CA ARG A 114 4.28 -7.69 -3.90
C ARG A 114 3.95 -6.27 -4.35
N LEU A 115 4.01 -5.34 -3.40
CA LEU A 115 3.74 -3.92 -3.63
C LEU A 115 5.02 -3.12 -3.44
N LYS A 116 5.26 -2.16 -4.34
CA LYS A 116 6.38 -1.23 -4.25
C LYS A 116 5.84 0.17 -3.93
N PRO A 117 6.09 0.72 -2.74
CA PRO A 117 5.70 2.09 -2.45
C PRO A 117 6.53 3.06 -3.30
N LEU A 118 5.88 4.06 -3.90
CA LEU A 118 6.57 5.11 -4.67
C LEU A 118 7.29 6.11 -3.77
N VAL A 119 6.85 6.23 -2.50
CA VAL A 119 7.38 7.20 -1.53
C VAL A 119 7.72 6.49 -0.21
N PHE A 120 8.91 6.76 0.33
CA PHE A 120 9.40 6.16 1.58
C PHE A 120 8.51 6.44 2.81
N ASP A 121 7.80 7.58 2.79
CA ASP A 121 6.92 8.00 3.88
C ASP A 121 5.84 6.97 4.22
N PHE A 122 5.58 5.99 3.33
CA PHE A 122 4.71 4.87 3.61
C PHE A 122 5.21 4.01 4.80
N PHE A 123 6.51 3.78 4.94
CA PHE A 123 7.06 2.98 6.05
C PHE A 123 7.02 3.70 7.40
N LYS A 124 6.79 5.02 7.41
CA LYS A 124 6.60 5.80 8.64
C LYS A 124 5.21 5.60 9.26
N ILE A 125 4.28 4.97 8.53
CA ILE A 125 2.92 4.71 9.02
C ILE A 125 2.97 3.59 10.09
N PRO A 126 2.44 3.83 11.30
CA PRO A 126 2.34 2.79 12.31
C PRO A 126 1.44 1.66 11.79
N ASN A 127 1.88 0.41 11.92
CA ASN A 127 1.15 -0.78 11.46
C ASN A 127 0.74 -0.72 9.96
N TYR A 128 1.62 -0.22 9.09
CA TYR A 128 1.37 -0.06 7.64
C TYR A 128 0.79 -1.32 6.95
N ARG A 129 1.14 -2.53 7.42
CA ARG A 129 0.59 -3.80 6.90
C ARG A 129 -0.93 -3.89 7.11
N VAL A 130 -1.41 -3.60 8.31
CA VAL A 130 -2.85 -3.66 8.67
C VAL A 130 -3.63 -2.59 7.91
N VAL A 131 -3.05 -1.39 7.79
CA VAL A 131 -3.64 -0.31 6.97
C VAL A 131 -3.76 -0.76 5.52
N MET A 132 -2.72 -1.38 4.97
CA MET A 132 -2.74 -1.87 3.60
C MET A 132 -3.80 -2.96 3.39
N GLU A 133 -3.89 -3.95 4.27
CA GLU A 133 -4.91 -5.00 4.19
C GLU A 133 -6.33 -4.43 4.23
N LYS A 134 -6.56 -3.38 5.02
CA LYS A 134 -7.85 -2.69 5.08
C LYS A 134 -8.15 -1.96 3.77
N GLU A 135 -7.21 -1.17 3.26
CA GLU A 135 -7.42 -0.39 2.05
C GLU A 135 -7.51 -1.27 0.79
N LEU A 136 -6.77 -2.39 0.74
CA LEU A 136 -6.86 -3.36 -0.35
C LEU A 136 -8.26 -3.96 -0.51
N ARG A 137 -9.08 -4.04 0.56
CA ARG A 137 -10.49 -4.49 0.45
C ARG A 137 -11.35 -3.57 -0.42
N ASN A 138 -10.95 -2.31 -0.61
CA ASN A 138 -11.64 -1.39 -1.50
C ASN A 138 -11.38 -1.69 -2.99
N TYR A 139 -10.31 -2.44 -3.27
CA TYR A 139 -9.94 -2.89 -4.60
C TYR A 139 -10.51 -4.30 -4.86
N SER A 140 -11.10 -4.53 -6.03
CA SER A 140 -11.62 -5.86 -6.39
C SER A 140 -10.57 -6.71 -7.12
N THR A 141 -9.68 -6.05 -7.84
CA THR A 141 -8.71 -6.65 -8.75
C THR A 141 -7.43 -5.85 -8.73
N LEU A 142 -6.31 -6.53 -8.98
CA LEU A 142 -5.00 -5.90 -9.12
C LEU A 142 -4.34 -6.43 -10.39
N THR A 143 -3.76 -5.51 -11.16
CA THR A 143 -2.99 -5.83 -12.37
C THR A 143 -1.54 -5.42 -12.13
N ILE A 144 -0.59 -6.21 -12.63
CA ILE A 144 0.83 -5.90 -12.51
C ILE A 144 1.13 -4.57 -13.22
N GLY A 145 1.89 -3.70 -12.56
CA GLY A 145 2.27 -2.37 -13.00
C GLY A 145 1.19 -1.30 -12.81
N ASP A 146 0.03 -1.63 -12.23
CA ASP A 146 -0.94 -0.60 -11.84
C ASP A 146 -0.46 0.13 -10.59
N ILE A 147 -0.72 1.44 -10.54
CA ILE A 147 -0.41 2.30 -9.40
C ILE A 147 -1.71 2.52 -8.63
N ILE A 148 -1.79 1.93 -7.45
CA ILE A 148 -2.92 2.08 -6.52
C ILE A 148 -2.61 3.16 -5.50
N GLY A 149 -3.65 3.89 -5.11
CA GLY A 149 -3.57 4.94 -4.09
C GLY A 149 -4.18 4.46 -2.79
N ILE A 150 -3.60 4.85 -1.67
CA ILE A 150 -4.20 4.69 -0.36
C ILE A 150 -4.27 6.04 0.33
N SER A 151 -5.32 6.24 1.13
CA SER A 151 -5.47 7.44 1.94
C SER A 151 -5.34 7.07 3.41
N PHE A 152 -4.32 7.60 4.08
CA PHE A 152 -4.12 7.41 5.51
C PHE A 152 -3.74 8.72 6.19
N ASN A 153 -4.45 9.07 7.26
CA ASN A 153 -4.22 10.29 8.03
C ASN A 153 -4.16 11.57 7.17
N ASN A 154 -5.10 11.71 6.23
CA ASN A 154 -5.18 12.81 5.24
C ASN A 154 -3.95 12.94 4.33
N LYS A 155 -3.13 11.89 4.21
CA LYS A 155 -2.04 11.79 3.24
C LYS A 155 -2.34 10.69 2.24
N GLU A 156 -2.00 10.95 0.99
CA GLU A 156 -2.16 10.01 -0.11
C GLU A 156 -0.81 9.34 -0.38
N TYR A 157 -0.80 8.01 -0.41
CA TYR A 157 0.38 7.23 -0.75
C TYR A 157 0.08 6.42 -2.00
N GLN A 158 1.05 6.35 -2.90
CA GLN A 158 0.93 5.58 -4.14
C GLN A 158 1.85 4.37 -4.07
N LEU A 159 1.30 3.21 -4.44
CA LEU A 159 2.02 1.94 -4.48
C LEU A 159 1.83 1.30 -5.84
N GLU A 160 2.91 0.84 -6.44
CA GLU A 160 2.90 0.06 -7.66
C GLU A 160 2.77 -1.42 -7.34
N VAL A 161 1.95 -2.13 -8.11
CA VAL A 161 1.83 -3.59 -8.04
C VAL A 161 2.99 -4.23 -8.81
N ALA A 162 4.00 -4.73 -8.10
CA ALA A 162 5.20 -5.30 -8.70
C ALA A 162 4.99 -6.76 -9.15
N GLU A 163 4.36 -7.59 -8.31
CA GLU A 163 4.18 -9.01 -8.59
C GLU A 163 2.85 -9.52 -8.01
N CYS A 164 2.20 -10.46 -8.71
CA CYS A 164 0.99 -11.13 -8.26
C CYS A 164 1.10 -12.65 -8.48
N LYS A 165 0.61 -13.45 -7.52
CA LYS A 165 0.46 -14.92 -7.64
C LYS A 165 -1.01 -15.33 -7.40
N PRO A 166 -1.55 -16.32 -8.14
CA PRO A 166 -0.92 -17.21 -9.13
C PRO A 166 -0.48 -16.49 -10.42
N GLU A 167 0.41 -17.11 -11.21
CA GLU A 167 0.96 -16.51 -12.43
C GLU A 167 -0.15 -16.00 -13.35
N GLY A 168 -0.20 -14.69 -13.55
CA GLY A 168 -1.20 -14.01 -14.33
C GLY A 168 -0.93 -12.50 -14.33
N LYS A 169 -1.35 -11.81 -15.40
CA LYS A 169 -1.23 -10.35 -15.48
C LYS A 169 -2.11 -9.63 -14.46
N ALA A 170 -3.20 -10.27 -14.04
CA ALA A 170 -4.14 -9.73 -13.07
C ALA A 170 -4.75 -10.82 -12.19
N VAL A 171 -5.14 -10.42 -10.98
CA VAL A 171 -5.70 -11.29 -9.95
C VAL A 171 -6.91 -10.61 -9.30
N SER A 172 -7.83 -11.41 -8.78
CA SER A 172 -8.93 -10.93 -7.94
C SER A 172 -8.58 -11.07 -6.46
N ILE A 173 -8.85 -10.03 -5.68
CA ILE A 173 -8.61 -9.98 -4.23
C ILE A 173 -9.91 -9.90 -3.42
N VAL A 174 -11.06 -10.10 -4.06
CA VAL A 174 -12.36 -10.08 -3.41
C VAL A 174 -12.46 -11.26 -2.42
N GLU A 175 -12.80 -10.96 -1.17
CA GLU A 175 -13.06 -11.95 -0.10
C GLU A 175 -11.98 -13.04 -0.01
N THR A 176 -10.73 -12.63 -0.16
CA THR A 176 -9.59 -13.55 -0.13
C THR A 176 -8.52 -12.98 0.79
N ASP A 177 -7.97 -13.84 1.64
CA ASP A 177 -6.81 -13.50 2.45
C ASP A 177 -5.56 -13.61 1.57
N VAL A 178 -4.90 -12.48 1.36
CA VAL A 178 -3.76 -12.37 0.46
C VAL A 178 -2.54 -12.00 1.28
N LEU A 179 -1.42 -12.70 1.05
CA LEU A 179 -0.14 -12.33 1.64
C LEU A 179 0.42 -11.10 0.91
N VAL A 180 0.57 -10.00 1.64
CA VAL A 180 1.13 -8.75 1.10
C VAL A 180 2.59 -8.62 1.51
N ASP A 181 3.46 -8.56 0.51
CA ASP A 181 4.88 -8.31 0.65
C ASP A 181 5.22 -6.92 0.09
N PHE A 182 6.27 -6.31 0.62
CA PHE A 182 6.69 -4.96 0.21
C PHE A 182 8.09 -5.02 -0.38
N ASP A 183 8.22 -4.56 -1.62
CA ASP A 183 9.54 -4.41 -2.24
C ASP A 183 10.22 -3.17 -1.66
N GLY A 184 11.07 -3.39 -0.66
CA GLY A 184 11.79 -2.36 0.09
C GLY A 184 13.23 -2.15 -0.37
N ASN A 185 13.68 -2.83 -1.44
CA ASN A 185 15.03 -2.68 -1.94
C ASN A 185 15.18 -1.30 -2.64
N ASP A 186 16.25 -0.59 -2.29
CA ASP A 186 16.74 0.69 -2.81
C ASP A 186 16.36 1.98 -2.03
N LEU A 187 16.10 1.91 -0.73
CA LEU A 187 16.18 3.10 0.15
C LEU A 187 16.98 2.86 1.45
N ALA A 188 17.71 1.75 1.54
CA ALA A 188 18.55 1.40 2.68
C ALA A 188 20.08 1.48 2.42
N GLU A 189 20.51 2.02 1.27
CA GLU A 189 21.96 2.25 1.00
C GLU A 189 22.52 3.56 1.57
N ASN A 190 21.72 4.37 2.29
CA ASN A 190 22.23 5.55 2.98
C ASN A 190 22.07 5.52 4.51
N ALA A 191 21.85 4.34 5.11
CA ALA A 191 21.68 4.18 6.56
C ALA A 191 22.61 3.13 7.21
N SER A 192 23.66 2.66 6.52
CA SER A 192 24.64 1.74 7.11
C SER A 192 26.10 2.05 6.75
N THR A 193 26.61 3.20 7.23
CA THR A 193 28.02 3.30 7.62
C THR A 193 28.10 3.99 8.97
N GLN A 194 27.82 3.23 10.03
CA GLN A 194 28.46 3.34 11.34
C GLN A 194 27.96 2.16 12.18
N GLN A 195 28.66 1.04 12.04
CA GLN A 195 28.80 0.06 13.11
C GLN A 195 30.28 -0.28 13.17
N ASP A 196 30.99 0.52 13.95
CA ASP A 196 32.09 0.02 14.76
C ASP A 196 31.52 -1.12 15.62
N ASN A 197 32.12 -2.30 15.51
CA ASN A 197 32.50 -3.07 16.68
C ASN A 197 33.54 -4.12 16.30
N SER A 198 34.69 -3.92 16.92
CA SER A 198 35.72 -4.88 17.26
C SER A 198 35.19 -6.25 17.67
N SER A 199 35.85 -7.28 17.18
CA SER A 199 36.09 -8.52 17.93
C SER A 199 37.47 -9.05 17.58
N ASP A 200 38.31 -8.97 18.62
CA ASP A 200 39.56 -9.65 18.91
C ASP A 200 39.88 -10.92 18.10
N GLU A 201 41.06 -10.91 17.47
CA GLU A 201 41.88 -12.11 17.26
C GLU A 201 43.30 -11.80 17.73
N ASP A 202 43.69 -12.43 18.83
CA ASP A 202 45.05 -12.48 19.35
C ASP A 202 45.94 -13.32 18.41
N GLU A 203 46.95 -12.70 17.77
CA GLU A 203 48.16 -13.40 17.35
C GLU A 203 49.42 -12.58 17.64
N ASP A 204 50.42 -13.32 18.09
CA ASP A 204 51.55 -12.92 18.91
C ASP A 204 52.81 -12.63 18.06
N ILE A 205 53.63 -11.69 18.55
CA ILE A 205 55.10 -11.55 18.32
C ILE A 205 55.60 -11.06 16.95
N GLY A 206 56.19 -9.85 16.92
CA GLY A 206 56.95 -9.36 15.76
C GLY A 206 57.64 -8.01 15.92
N PHE A 207 58.73 -8.00 16.69
CA PHE A 207 59.72 -6.92 16.87
C PHE A 207 60.11 -6.18 15.56
N CYS A 208 60.06 -4.85 15.53
CA CYS A 208 60.95 -4.03 14.70
C CYS A 208 61.08 -2.58 15.21
N PHE A 209 62.33 -2.11 15.17
CA PHE A 209 62.92 -0.99 15.90
C PHE A 209 63.40 0.08 14.89
N GLY A 210 63.29 1.37 15.25
CA GLY A 210 63.85 2.52 14.52
C GLY A 210 62.80 3.61 14.31
N GLY A 211 62.84 4.75 15.01
CA GLY A 211 63.73 5.90 14.74
C GLY A 211 63.13 6.70 13.55
N THR A 212 62.73 7.97 13.63
CA THR A 212 63.33 9.14 14.26
C THR A 212 62.32 10.29 14.38
N THR A 213 62.66 11.22 15.27
CA THR A 213 62.10 12.53 15.62
C THR A 213 61.66 13.46 14.48
N GLU A 214 60.57 14.21 14.69
CA GLU A 214 60.50 15.66 14.41
C GLU A 214 59.37 16.33 15.23
N GLU A 215 59.74 17.37 15.99
CA GLU A 215 58.86 18.23 16.80
C GLU A 215 58.32 19.40 15.95
N ILE A 216 57.03 19.76 16.09
CA ILE A 216 56.57 21.15 15.91
C ILE A 216 55.52 21.49 17.00
N LYS A 217 55.67 22.72 17.53
CA LYS A 217 55.14 23.30 18.77
C LYS A 217 53.66 23.74 18.75
N LYS A 218 53.05 23.57 19.94
CA LYS A 218 52.10 24.40 20.72
C LYS A 218 51.18 25.40 20.01
N GLU A 219 49.89 25.28 20.29
CA GLU A 219 49.04 26.36 20.84
C GLU A 219 48.12 25.79 21.95
N GLU A 220 48.01 26.52 23.07
CA GLU A 220 47.23 26.21 24.27
C GLU A 220 45.86 26.92 24.21
N SER A 221 44.77 26.23 24.57
CA SER A 221 43.58 26.87 25.17
C SER A 221 42.80 25.90 26.08
N SER A 222 42.91 26.20 27.38
CA SER A 222 41.96 26.06 28.51
C SER A 222 40.88 24.95 28.54
N ASP A 223 41.04 24.06 29.54
CA ASP A 223 40.08 23.56 30.54
C ASP A 223 38.57 23.57 30.24
N ASP A 224 37.95 22.39 30.17
CA ASP A 224 37.22 21.79 31.31
C ASP A 224 36.66 20.41 30.92
N SER A 225 37.24 19.34 31.45
CA SER A 225 36.75 17.97 31.30
C SER A 225 35.74 17.65 32.41
N GLU A 226 34.45 17.81 32.14
CA GLU A 226 33.41 17.21 32.99
C GLU A 226 33.15 15.75 32.59
N GLU A 227 33.86 14.88 33.28
CA GLU A 227 33.65 13.43 33.33
C GLU A 227 32.24 13.11 33.82
N PHE A 228 31.43 12.47 32.97
CA PHE A 228 30.06 12.07 33.27
C PHE A 228 30.03 11.01 34.38
N LYS A 229 29.47 11.34 35.55
CA LYS A 229 29.25 10.39 36.66
C LYS A 229 27.82 9.84 36.61
N PRO A 230 27.61 8.54 36.28
CA PRO A 230 26.29 7.95 36.35
C PRO A 230 25.78 7.85 37.80
N PHE A 231 24.48 8.07 37.96
CA PHE A 231 23.78 8.06 39.25
C PHE A 231 23.90 6.70 39.98
N SER A 232 24.55 6.70 41.15
CA SER A 232 24.56 5.57 42.09
C SER A 232 23.40 5.69 43.08
N GLY A 233 22.18 5.55 42.57
CA GLY A 233 20.96 5.47 43.40
C GLY A 233 20.63 4.03 43.76
N VAL A 234 20.69 3.68 45.05
CA VAL A 234 20.21 2.38 45.56
C VAL A 234 18.67 2.40 45.53
N GLY A 235 18.07 1.61 44.65
CA GLY A 235 16.61 1.51 44.52
C GLY A 235 15.97 0.85 45.74
N HIS A 236 15.08 1.57 46.42
CA HIS A 236 14.18 1.00 47.43
C HIS A 236 12.93 0.43 46.76
N SER A 237 12.72 -0.89 46.90
CA SER A 237 11.51 -1.58 46.48
C SER A 237 10.39 -1.34 47.49
N LEU A 238 9.22 -0.88 47.01
CA LEU A 238 8.01 -0.74 47.82
C LEU A 238 7.32 -2.10 47.93
N SER A 239 7.62 -2.83 49.00
CA SER A 239 6.75 -3.93 49.47
C SER A 239 5.66 -3.35 50.38
N GLU A 240 4.43 -3.77 50.10
CA GLU A 240 3.36 -3.98 51.06
C GLU A 240 2.85 -2.76 51.85
N SER A 241 1.81 -2.12 51.31
CA SER A 241 0.75 -1.46 52.09
C SER A 241 -0.52 -1.40 51.23
N ALA A 242 -1.13 -2.57 51.04
CA ALA A 242 -2.50 -2.67 50.61
C ALA A 242 -3.38 -2.56 51.86
N GLU A 243 -3.90 -1.36 52.15
CA GLU A 243 -5.16 -1.15 52.88
C GLU A 243 -5.45 0.36 52.97
N LEU A 244 -6.74 0.71 52.96
CA LEU A 244 -7.33 2.05 52.88
C LEU A 244 -7.30 2.72 51.49
N ASN A 245 -8.38 2.56 50.71
CA ASN A 245 -9.45 3.58 50.66
C ASN A 245 -10.60 3.13 49.73
N GLN A 246 -11.33 2.07 50.11
CA GLN A 246 -12.68 1.85 49.57
C GLN A 246 -13.67 2.67 50.39
N LYS A 247 -14.01 3.88 49.91
CA LYS A 247 -15.29 4.60 50.16
C LYS A 247 -15.19 6.04 49.63
N LYS A 248 -15.62 6.26 48.38
CA LYS A 248 -16.23 7.52 47.90
C LYS A 248 -16.59 7.44 46.42
N TRP A 249 -17.57 6.60 46.09
CA TRP A 249 -18.27 6.67 44.80
C TRP A 249 -19.72 6.25 45.03
N LEU A 250 -20.46 7.11 45.71
CA LEU A 250 -21.92 7.12 45.77
C LEU A 250 -22.30 8.53 46.24
N ASP A 251 -22.90 9.26 45.31
CA ASP A 251 -23.75 10.45 45.45
C ASP A 251 -23.31 11.52 44.46
N ASP A 252 -23.99 11.52 43.32
CA ASP A 252 -24.50 12.73 42.66
C ASP A 252 -25.52 12.27 41.61
N GLY A 253 -26.72 11.98 42.10
CA GLY A 253 -27.94 12.12 41.32
C GLY A 253 -28.58 13.43 41.73
N TRP A 254 -28.92 14.26 40.74
CA TRP A 254 -30.20 14.94 40.47
C TRP A 254 -29.98 15.94 39.33
#